data_AF-A0A7J4MUN9-F1
#
_entry.id   AF-A0A7J4MUN9-F1
#
_cell.length_a   1.000
_cell.length_b   1.000
_cell.length_c   1.000
_cell.angle_alpha   90.00
_cell.angle_beta   90.00
_cell.angle_gamma   90.00
#
_symmetry.space_group_name_H-M   'P 1'
#
loop_
_entity.id
_entity.type
_entity.pdbx_description
1 polymer ?
#
loop_
_entity_poly.entity_id
_entity_poly.type
_entity_poly.pdbx_seq_one_letter_code
_entity_poly.pdbx_strand_id
1 'polypeptide(L)'
;MMGASTGQGYEIARKSREIVRELISEDISSLGPAEVAIVERIVHSTADPEYARITEFSQGFVDEALRSLRSSGGILTDIEMVRAGISHPSRCYIREPAVRELAEKRDIT
;
A
#
# COMPACT_ATOMS: atom_id res chain seq x y z
N MET A 1 -3.72 6.38 -11.31
CA MET A 1 -4.12 5.33 -12.26
C MET A 1 -3.11 4.20 -12.12
N MET A 2 -3.54 2.94 -11.90
CA MET A 2 -2.61 1.79 -11.72
C MET A 2 -1.76 1.64 -12.96
N GLY A 3 -0.46 1.37 -12.81
CA GLY A 3 0.61 1.51 -13.81
C GLY A 3 0.47 0.77 -15.15
N ALA A 4 -0.71 0.31 -15.55
CA ALA A 4 -1.04 -0.01 -16.92
C ALA A 4 -0.84 1.23 -17.82
N SER A 5 -0.09 1.05 -18.89
CA SER A 5 0.22 2.10 -19.86
C SER A 5 -0.49 1.90 -21.21
N THR A 6 -1.24 0.81 -21.37
CA THR A 6 -1.93 0.44 -22.61
C THR A 6 -3.45 0.31 -22.40
N GLY A 7 -4.22 0.50 -23.48
CA GLY A 7 -5.68 0.34 -23.46
C GLY A 7 -6.13 -1.03 -22.92
N GLN A 8 -5.49 -2.11 -23.38
CA GLN A 8 -5.74 -3.46 -22.87
C GLN A 8 -5.39 -3.60 -21.38
N GLY A 9 -4.28 -3.01 -20.94
CA GLY A 9 -3.89 -3.02 -19.53
C GLY A 9 -4.92 -2.33 -18.63
N TYR A 10 -5.53 -1.24 -19.11
CA TYR A 10 -6.63 -0.58 -18.40
C TYR A 10 -7.86 -1.46 -18.26
N GLU A 11 -8.25 -2.18 -19.33
CA GLU A 11 -9.38 -3.10 -19.29
C GLU A 11 -9.15 -4.27 -18.34
N ILE A 12 -7.95 -4.85 -18.34
CA ILE A 12 -7.56 -5.90 -17.39
C ILE A 12 -7.69 -5.38 -15.96
N ALA A 13 -7.12 -4.20 -15.67
CA ALA A 13 -7.15 -3.63 -14.33
C ALA A 13 -8.58 -3.25 -13.90
N ARG A 14 -9.42 -2.78 -14.84
CA ARG A 14 -10.84 -2.48 -14.58
C ARG A 14 -11.59 -3.76 -14.23
N LYS A 15 -11.48 -4.81 -15.06
CA LYS A 15 -12.18 -6.08 -14.85
C LYS A 15 -11.75 -6.77 -13.56
N SER A 16 -10.45 -6.74 -13.24
CA SER A 16 -9.94 -7.27 -11.98
C SER A 16 -10.57 -6.58 -10.77
N ARG A 17 -10.70 -5.24 -10.78
CA ARG A 17 -11.36 -4.52 -9.68
C ARG A 17 -12.83 -4.87 -9.52
N GLU A 18 -13.55 -5.08 -10.61
CA GLU A 18 -14.95 -5.52 -10.55
C GLU A 18 -15.08 -6.87 -9.85
N ILE A 19 -14.21 -7.83 -10.22
CA ILE A 19 -14.17 -9.16 -9.60
C ILE A 19 -13.80 -9.05 -8.11
N VAL A 20 -12.78 -8.26 -7.78
CA VAL A 20 -12.36 -8.06 -6.37
C VAL A 20 -13.50 -7.49 -5.53
N ARG A 21 -14.20 -6.45 -6.01
CA ARG A 21 -15.34 -5.86 -5.28
C ARG A 21 -16.44 -6.85 -5.00
N GLU A 22 -16.78 -7.67 -5.98
CA GLU A 22 -17.82 -8.70 -5.81
C GLU A 22 -17.41 -9.69 -4.71
N LEU A 23 -16.16 -10.16 -4.75
CA LEU A 23 -15.61 -11.15 -3.82
C LEU A 23 -15.56 -10.67 -2.36
N ILE A 24 -15.35 -9.38 -2.10
CA ILE A 24 -15.13 -8.85 -0.74
C ILE A 24 -16.26 -7.96 -0.23
N SER A 25 -17.34 -7.82 -1.00
CA SER A 25 -18.41 -6.83 -0.74
C SER A 25 -19.02 -6.88 0.65
N GLU A 26 -19.21 -8.07 1.22
CA GLU A 26 -19.72 -8.27 2.57
C GLU A 26 -18.71 -7.80 3.63
N ASP A 27 -17.44 -8.19 3.47
CA ASP A 27 -16.34 -7.91 4.40
C ASP A 27 -16.03 -6.40 4.51
N ILE A 28 -16.25 -5.63 3.45
CA ILE A 28 -15.95 -4.18 3.41
C ILE A 28 -17.17 -3.28 3.64
N SER A 29 -18.34 -3.85 3.95
CA SER A 29 -19.63 -3.13 3.99
C SER A 29 -19.70 -1.99 5.01
N SER A 30 -18.87 -2.02 6.05
CA SER A 30 -18.78 -1.01 7.10
C SER A 30 -17.75 0.09 6.82
N LEU A 31 -16.91 -0.07 5.80
CA LEU A 31 -15.79 0.84 5.52
C LEU A 31 -16.21 2.06 4.69
N GLY A 32 -15.48 3.16 4.88
CA GLY A 32 -15.65 4.36 4.06
C GLY A 32 -15.10 4.16 2.63
N PRO A 33 -15.52 4.96 1.62
CA PRO A 33 -15.10 4.78 0.23
C PRO A 33 -13.59 4.79 0.00
N ALA A 34 -12.84 5.56 0.80
CA ALA A 34 -11.39 5.64 0.68
C ALA A 34 -10.69 4.40 1.28
N GLU A 35 -11.21 3.87 2.39
CA GLU A 35 -10.74 2.64 3.01
C GLU A 35 -11.02 1.44 2.11
N VAL A 36 -12.22 1.37 1.53
CA VAL A 36 -12.59 0.39 0.49
C VAL A 36 -11.59 0.40 -0.66
N ALA A 37 -11.22 1.57 -1.18
CA ALA A 37 -10.26 1.68 -2.27
C ALA A 37 -8.86 1.16 -1.89
N ILE A 38 -8.47 1.25 -0.61
CA ILE A 38 -7.21 0.70 -0.09
C ILE A 38 -7.31 -0.83 0.00
N VAL A 39 -8.38 -1.36 0.59
CA VAL A 39 -8.59 -2.82 0.72
C VAL A 39 -8.67 -3.49 -0.66
N GLU A 40 -9.43 -2.92 -1.60
CA GLU A 40 -9.48 -3.39 -2.99
C GLU A 40 -8.08 -3.48 -3.61
N ARG A 41 -7.20 -2.51 -3.30
CA ARG A 41 -5.84 -2.49 -3.85
C ARG A 41 -4.96 -3.57 -3.23
N ILE A 42 -5.11 -3.83 -1.93
CA ILE A 42 -4.39 -4.90 -1.22
C ILE A 42 -4.78 -6.24 -1.86
N VAL A 43 -6.08 -6.56 -1.91
CA VAL A 43 -6.60 -7.81 -2.48
C VAL A 43 -6.22 -7.96 -3.96
N HIS A 44 -6.27 -6.87 -4.75
CA HIS A 44 -5.83 -6.90 -6.14
C HIS A 44 -4.35 -7.27 -6.29
N SER A 45 -3.49 -6.81 -5.37
CA SER A 45 -2.05 -7.07 -5.42
C SER A 45 -1.65 -8.45 -4.89
N THR A 46 -2.44 -9.02 -3.97
CA THR A 46 -2.17 -10.32 -3.33
C THR A 46 -2.96 -11.48 -3.94
N ALA A 47 -4.03 -11.17 -4.68
CA ALA A 47 -5.07 -12.11 -5.10
C ALA A 47 -5.71 -12.89 -3.94
N ASP A 48 -5.73 -12.30 -2.74
CA ASP A 48 -6.19 -12.95 -1.52
C ASP A 48 -7.31 -12.11 -0.85
N PRO A 49 -8.56 -12.60 -0.90
CA PRO A 49 -9.71 -11.94 -0.27
C PRO A 49 -9.61 -11.84 1.27
N GLU A 50 -8.79 -12.66 1.94
CA GLU A 50 -8.68 -12.63 3.41
C GLU A 50 -8.23 -11.27 3.93
N TYR A 51 -7.46 -10.52 3.14
CA TYR A 51 -7.08 -9.15 3.46
C TYR A 51 -8.25 -8.21 3.70
N ALA A 52 -9.44 -8.49 3.15
CA ALA A 52 -10.63 -7.69 3.44
C ALA A 52 -11.09 -7.82 4.91
N ARG A 53 -10.81 -8.95 5.56
CA ARG A 53 -11.21 -9.22 6.96
C ARG A 53 -10.16 -8.80 7.98
N ILE A 54 -8.88 -8.79 7.58
CA ILE A 54 -7.76 -8.51 8.50
C ILE A 54 -7.19 -7.10 8.37
N THR A 55 -7.64 -6.31 7.38
CA THR A 55 -7.19 -4.92 7.22
C THR A 55 -7.96 -4.02 8.16
N GLU A 56 -7.24 -3.39 9.09
CA GLU A 56 -7.78 -2.48 10.08
C GLU A 56 -7.27 -1.05 9.86
N PHE A 57 -8.12 -0.06 10.15
CA PHE A 57 -7.80 1.36 10.01
C PHE A 57 -7.90 2.05 11.37
N SER A 58 -6.83 2.74 11.77
CA SER A 58 -6.90 3.68 12.90
C SER A 58 -7.83 4.85 12.54
N GLN A 59 -8.53 5.38 13.55
CA GLN A 59 -9.43 6.52 13.37
C GLN A 59 -8.70 7.70 12.69
N GLY A 60 -9.25 8.18 11.57
CA GLY A 60 -8.70 9.33 10.82
C GLY A 60 -7.45 9.02 9.98
N PHE A 61 -7.05 7.74 9.85
CA PHE A 61 -5.84 7.33 9.13
C PHE A 61 -5.75 7.92 7.71
N VAL A 62 -6.83 7.80 6.92
CA VAL A 62 -6.82 8.22 5.51
C VAL A 62 -6.54 9.72 5.37
N ASP A 63 -7.21 10.54 6.18
CA ASP A 63 -7.07 12.00 6.11
C ASP A 63 -5.66 12.45 6.53
N GLU A 64 -5.11 11.85 7.58
CA GLU A 64 -3.75 12.15 8.04
C GLU A 64 -2.71 11.70 7.01
N ALA A 65 -2.84 10.49 6.46
CA ALA A 65 -1.94 9.96 5.45
C ALA A 65 -1.93 10.86 4.20
N LEU A 66 -3.10 11.29 3.73
CA LEU A 66 -3.21 12.22 2.60
C LEU A 66 -2.61 13.59 2.91
N ARG A 67 -2.77 14.10 4.14
CA ARG A 67 -2.15 15.37 4.56
C ARG A 67 -0.62 15.27 4.54
N SER A 68 -0.07 14.20 5.12
CA SER A 68 1.38 13.95 5.16
C SER A 68 1.99 13.80 3.76
N LEU A 69 1.31 13.07 2.86
CA LEU A 69 1.76 12.88 1.48
C LEU A 69 1.76 14.19 0.67
N ARG A 70 0.85 15.12 1.00
CA ARG A 70 0.78 16.44 0.35
C ARG A 70 1.82 17.42 0.89
N SER A 71 2.19 17.31 2.17
CA SER A 71 3.15 18.21 2.83
C SER A 71 4.62 17.86 2.57
N SER A 72 4.92 17.14 1.48
CA SER A 72 6.26 16.78 0.97
C SER A 72 7.19 16.01 1.93
N GLY A 73 6.64 15.42 3.00
CA GLY A 73 7.34 14.41 3.79
C GLY A 73 7.51 13.16 2.94
N GLY A 74 8.73 12.90 2.45
CA GLY A 74 9.02 11.69 1.69
C GLY A 74 8.66 10.41 2.46
N ILE A 75 8.37 9.32 1.75
CA ILE A 75 7.98 8.06 2.36
C ILE A 75 9.22 7.31 2.84
N LEU A 76 9.30 6.98 4.14
CA LEU A 76 10.32 6.07 4.65
C LEU A 76 9.85 4.62 4.47
N THR A 77 10.74 3.77 3.96
CA THR A 77 10.48 2.35 3.72
C THR A 77 11.54 1.50 4.41
N ASP A 78 11.13 0.35 4.92
CA ASP A 78 11.98 -0.62 5.61
C ASP A 78 12.83 -1.43 4.63
N ILE A 79 12.28 -1.78 3.46
CA ILE A 79 12.98 -2.56 2.43
C ILE A 79 12.98 -1.89 1.05
N GLU A 80 14.01 -2.23 0.27
CA GLU A 80 14.25 -1.69 -1.07
C GLU A 80 13.14 -2.00 -2.08
N MET A 81 12.52 -3.18 -1.96
CA MET A 81 11.43 -3.59 -2.86
C MET A 81 10.22 -2.65 -2.74
N VAL A 82 9.88 -2.23 -1.52
CA VAL A 82 8.79 -1.28 -1.27
C VAL A 82 9.16 0.08 -1.83
N ARG A 83 10.37 0.58 -1.57
CA ARG A 83 10.86 1.85 -2.15
C ARG A 83 10.74 1.86 -3.67
N ALA A 84 11.19 0.79 -4.32
CA ALA A 84 11.21 0.67 -5.78
C ALA A 84 9.79 0.61 -6.39
N GLY A 85 8.80 0.13 -5.66
CA GLY A 85 7.41 0.04 -6.10
C GLY A 85 6.61 1.34 -5.97
N ILE A 86 7.13 2.35 -5.27
CA ILE A 86 6.43 3.61 -4.97
C ILE A 86 6.89 4.72 -5.93
N SER A 87 5.95 5.39 -6.60
CA SER A 87 6.25 6.51 -7.52
C SER A 87 6.46 7.86 -6.82
N HIS A 88 6.15 7.96 -5.53
CA HIS A 88 6.35 9.17 -4.73
C HIS A 88 7.78 9.19 -4.14
N PRO A 89 8.39 10.37 -3.90
CA PRO A 89 9.70 10.46 -3.26
C PRO A 89 9.77 9.61 -1.98
N SER A 90 10.72 8.67 -1.95
CA SER A 90 10.87 7.71 -0.87
C SER A 90 12.33 7.43 -0.57
N ARG A 91 12.60 7.00 0.67
CA ARG A 91 13.94 6.65 1.17
C ARG A 91 13.91 5.28 1.83
N CYS A 92 15.00 4.54 1.70
CA CYS A 92 15.24 3.29 2.41
C CYS A 92 16.68 3.31 2.88
N TYR A 93 16.92 2.99 4.14
CA TYR A 93 18.26 3.01 4.74
C TYR A 93 18.81 1.63 5.04
N ILE A 94 18.10 0.55 4.67
CA ILE A 94 18.48 -0.84 4.99
C ILE A 94 19.86 -1.25 4.43
N ARG A 95 20.37 -0.52 3.44
CA ARG A 95 21.70 -0.75 2.82
C ARG A 95 22.79 0.21 3.31
N GLU A 96 22.47 1.17 4.16
CA GLU A 96 23.46 2.12 4.67
C GLU A 96 24.42 1.43 5.63
N PRO A 97 25.75 1.56 5.47
CA PRO A 97 26.73 0.97 6.38
C PRO A 97 26.49 1.34 7.85
N ALA A 98 26.11 2.59 8.12
CA ALA A 98 25.82 3.07 9.46
C ALA A 98 24.61 2.36 10.11
N VAL A 99 23.61 1.94 9.33
CA VAL A 99 22.45 1.17 9.85
C VAL A 99 22.88 -0.23 10.23
N ARG A 100 23.73 -0.88 9.41
CA ARG A 100 24.32 -2.18 9.74
C ARG A 100 25.14 -2.14 11.03
N GLU A 101 26.05 -1.17 11.14
CA GLU A 101 26.88 -1.00 12.34
C GLU A 101 26.03 -0.75 13.60
N LEU A 102 24.94 0.03 13.46
CA LEU A 102 24.01 0.30 14.56
C LEU A 102 23.27 -0.96 15.00
N ALA A 103 22.79 -1.76 14.04
CA ALA A 103 22.11 -3.02 14.27
C ALA A 103 23.01 -4.02 15.02
N GLU A 104 24.25 -4.20 14.55
CA GLU A 104 25.26 -5.06 15.19
C GLU A 104 25.60 -4.59 16.61
N LYS A 105 25.79 -3.28 16.81
CA LYS A 105 26.11 -2.72 18.13
C LYS A 105 24.98 -2.88 19.14
N ARG A 106 23.73 -2.86 18.69
CA ARG A 106 22.54 -2.87 19.56
C ARG A 106 21.87 -4.24 19.66
N ASP A 107 22.35 -5.23 18.91
CA ASP A 107 21.73 -6.56 18.80
C ASP A 107 20.25 -6.47 18.39
N ILE A 108 20.00 -5.69 17.34
CA ILE A 108 18.66 -5.48 16.73
C ILE A 108 18.73 -5.71 15.22
N THR A 109 17.56 -5.84 14.58
CA THR A 109 17.40 -5.88 13.12
C THR A 109 17.19 -4.50 12.52
#